data_AF-A0A7X6R2C0-F1
#
_entry.id   AF-A0A7X6R2C0-F1
#
_cell.length_a   1.000
_cell.length_b   1.000
_cell.length_c   1.000
_cell.angle_alpha   90.00
_cell.angle_beta   90.00
_cell.angle_gamma   90.00
#
_symmetry.space_group_name_H-M   'P 1'
#
loop_
_entity.id
_entity.type
_entity.pdbx_description
1 polymer ?
#
loop_
_entity_poly.entity_id
_entity_poly.type
_entity_poly.pdbx_seq_one_letter_code
_entity_poly.pdbx_strand_id
1 'polypeptide(L)'
;MTEHRSPIGGDRSQDLGVPPSLDLRSADWSSSDETLARLFQRVEAYAIDARDWYSRDSLTKRRTSLALTATTLVLGLLGILVPLLTTAGVHAIDPSWGYVLLACAAGGAGFDRFFGVSTAWMRDLRSAQSINAMLCDFQLEWASVSRAAANSNGEIDRRMGLLRDFSYRVNEVIAHETDSWAGQSQPSVTARMGKFDRR
;
A
#
# COMPACT_ATOMS: atom_id res chain seq x y z
N MET A 1 -21.54 32.75 2.26
CA MET A 1 -21.43 31.27 2.32
C MET A 1 -19.99 30.92 2.06
N THR A 2 -19.27 30.60 3.12
CA THR A 2 -17.81 30.44 3.20
C THR A 2 -17.40 29.11 2.57
N GLU A 3 -16.70 29.17 1.43
CA GLU A 3 -15.91 28.05 0.93
C GLU A 3 -14.77 27.76 1.91
N HIS A 4 -14.91 26.69 2.68
CA HIS A 4 -13.82 26.18 3.50
C HIS A 4 -12.86 25.40 2.58
N ARG A 5 -11.91 26.11 1.96
CA ARG A 5 -10.72 25.47 1.36
C ARG A 5 -9.92 24.82 2.49
N SER A 6 -9.80 23.50 2.47
CA SER A 6 -8.76 22.80 3.23
C SER A 6 -7.41 23.01 2.53
N PRO A 7 -6.36 23.45 3.24
CA PRO A 7 -5.01 23.56 2.69
C PRO A 7 -4.30 22.23 2.94
N ILE A 8 -4.45 21.26 2.05
CA ILE A 8 -3.53 20.12 2.02
C ILE A 8 -2.98 20.07 0.60
N GLY A 9 -2.08 21.00 0.33
CA GLY A 9 -1.12 20.88 -0.77
C GLY A 9 -0.02 19.93 -0.32
N GLY A 10 -0.29 18.63 -0.40
CA GLY A 10 0.76 17.63 -0.57
C GLY A 10 1.11 17.62 -2.05
N ASP A 11 2.38 17.80 -2.38
CA ASP A 11 2.86 17.75 -3.76
C ASP A 11 2.47 16.38 -4.36
N ARG A 12 1.67 16.40 -5.45
CA ARG A 12 1.13 15.20 -6.10
C ARG A 12 2.22 14.28 -6.69
N SER A 13 3.48 14.73 -6.67
CA SER A 13 4.65 13.93 -7.00
C SER A 13 4.90 12.79 -5.98
N GLN A 14 4.45 12.94 -4.73
CA GLN A 14 4.56 11.91 -3.68
C GLN A 14 3.57 10.76 -3.87
N ASP A 15 2.44 10.99 -4.55
CA ASP A 15 1.42 9.96 -4.83
C ASP A 15 1.90 8.91 -5.85
N LEU A 16 3.02 9.15 -6.54
CA LEU A 16 3.54 8.26 -7.59
C LEU A 16 4.78 7.45 -7.17
N GLY A 17 5.11 7.40 -5.88
CA GLY A 17 6.29 6.68 -5.41
C GLY A 17 7.59 7.20 -6.01
N VAL A 18 7.62 8.48 -6.44
CA VAL A 18 8.83 9.08 -6.99
C VAL A 18 9.84 9.17 -5.84
N PRO A 19 11.02 8.54 -5.95
CA PRO A 19 12.02 8.63 -4.90
C PRO A 19 12.35 10.10 -4.66
N PRO A 20 12.64 10.47 -3.40
CA PRO A 20 13.00 11.85 -3.09
C PRO A 20 14.14 12.26 -4.01
N SER A 21 13.96 13.33 -4.77
CA SER A 21 15.06 13.87 -5.59
C SER A 21 16.15 14.33 -4.63
N LEU A 22 17.15 13.47 -4.42
CA LEU A 22 18.35 13.81 -3.67
C LEU A 22 19.10 14.79 -4.58
N ASP A 23 18.82 16.08 -4.43
CA ASP A 23 19.58 17.13 -5.12
C ASP A 23 20.97 17.22 -4.50
N LEU A 24 21.85 16.31 -4.92
CA LEU A 24 23.24 16.24 -4.48
C LEU A 24 24.08 17.38 -5.08
N ARG A 25 23.56 18.08 -6.09
CA ARG A 25 24.28 19.16 -6.79
C ARG A 25 24.26 20.47 -6.01
N SER A 26 23.18 20.74 -5.26
CA SER A 26 23.06 21.92 -4.40
C SER A 26 23.45 21.67 -2.93
N ALA A 27 23.81 20.43 -2.60
CA ALA A 27 24.15 20.04 -1.24
C ALA A 27 25.43 20.75 -0.76
N ASP A 28 25.36 21.38 0.41
CA ASP A 28 26.50 22.00 1.06
C ASP A 28 27.37 20.94 1.75
N TRP A 29 28.52 20.64 1.16
CA TRP A 29 29.47 19.65 1.70
C TRP A 29 30.47 20.23 2.72
N SER A 30 30.30 21.48 3.14
CA SER A 30 31.15 22.08 4.19
C SER A 30 31.04 21.33 5.53
N SER A 31 29.87 20.75 5.81
CA SER A 31 29.64 19.81 6.89
C SER A 31 29.04 18.50 6.34
N SER A 32 29.92 17.61 5.89
CA SER A 32 29.56 16.30 5.30
C SER A 32 28.63 15.49 6.22
N ASP A 33 28.87 15.49 7.54
CA ASP A 33 28.02 14.76 8.50
C ASP A 33 26.59 15.32 8.56
N GLU A 34 26.44 16.65 8.58
CA GLU A 34 25.13 17.32 8.62
C GLU A 34 24.34 17.09 7.32
N THR A 35 25.04 17.14 6.18
CA THR A 35 24.42 16.89 4.87
C THR A 35 23.97 15.44 4.74
N LEU A 36 24.79 14.49 5.19
CA LEU A 36 24.44 13.07 5.22
C LEU A 36 23.27 12.79 6.19
N ALA A 37 23.23 13.44 7.35
CA ALA A 37 22.11 13.33 8.29
C ALA A 37 20.79 13.89 7.70
N ARG A 38 20.85 15.01 6.97
CA ARG A 38 19.69 15.55 6.25
C ARG A 38 19.19 14.64 5.14
N LEU A 39 20.11 14.00 4.40
CA LEU A 39 19.74 13.00 3.40
C LEU A 39 19.09 11.77 4.04
N PHE A 40 19.64 11.29 5.17
CA PHE A 40 19.04 10.22 5.96
C PHE A 40 17.61 10.56 6.38
N GLN A 41 17.38 11.72 6.99
CA GLN A 41 16.04 12.15 7.43
C GLN A 41 15.04 12.21 6.28
N ARG A 42 15.48 12.66 5.10
CA ARG A 42 14.60 12.74 3.91
C ARG A 42 14.23 11.35 3.37
N VAL A 43 15.19 10.44 3.33
CA VAL A 43 14.98 9.05 2.90
C VAL A 43 14.11 8.29 3.91
N GLU A 44 14.36 8.50 5.21
CA GLU A 44 13.54 7.97 6.30
C GLU A 44 12.10 8.47 6.23
N ALA A 45 11.89 9.78 6.08
CA ALA A 45 10.56 10.37 5.95
C ALA A 45 9.80 9.78 4.75
N TYR A 46 10.47 9.64 3.59
CA TYR A 46 9.88 9.01 2.41
C TYR A 46 9.40 7.57 2.69
N ALA A 47 10.20 6.75 3.37
CA ALA A 47 9.81 5.39 3.71
C ALA A 47 8.67 5.33 4.74
N ILE A 48 8.66 6.26 5.71
CA ILE A 48 7.57 6.40 6.67
C ILE A 48 6.28 6.79 5.95
N ASP A 49 6.32 7.78 5.05
CA ASP A 49 5.15 8.22 4.28
C ASP A 49 4.62 7.09 3.40
N ALA A 50 5.50 6.34 2.74
CA ALA A 50 5.11 5.16 1.95
C ALA A 50 4.43 4.09 2.82
N ARG A 51 5.01 3.76 3.98
CA ARG A 51 4.41 2.84 4.96
C ARG A 51 3.04 3.34 5.41
N ASP A 52 2.93 4.61 5.76
CA ASP A 52 1.70 5.23 6.25
C ASP A 52 0.60 5.18 5.19
N TRP A 53 0.95 5.46 3.94
CA TRP A 53 0.05 5.34 2.79
C TRP A 53 -0.52 3.92 2.66
N TYR A 54 0.33 2.89 2.62
CA TYR A 54 -0.11 1.49 2.57
C TYR A 54 -0.99 1.12 3.78
N SER A 55 -0.65 1.62 4.97
CA SER A 55 -1.42 1.32 6.18
C SER A 55 -2.81 1.97 6.16
N ARG A 56 -2.93 3.24 5.74
CA ARG A 56 -4.19 4.00 5.73
C ARG A 56 -5.15 3.50 4.66
N ASP A 57 -4.63 3.18 3.48
CA ASP A 57 -5.41 2.59 2.40
C ASP A 57 -5.99 1.22 2.82
N SER A 58 -5.17 0.39 3.48
CA SER A 58 -5.59 -0.93 3.97
C SER A 58 -6.72 -0.87 5.02
N LEU A 59 -6.79 0.19 5.85
CA LEU A 59 -7.82 0.33 6.88
C LEU A 59 -9.20 0.62 6.29
N THR A 60 -9.27 1.39 5.22
CA THR A 60 -10.54 1.69 4.52
C THR A 60 -11.06 0.44 3.82
N LYS A 61 -10.18 -0.32 3.18
CA LYS A 61 -10.49 -1.64 2.58
C LYS A 61 -10.89 -2.68 3.63
N ARG A 62 -10.22 -2.71 4.78
CA ARG A 62 -10.58 -3.60 5.89
C ARG A 62 -11.96 -3.28 6.46
N ARG A 63 -12.29 -1.99 6.66
CA ARG A 63 -13.60 -1.57 7.19
C ARG A 63 -14.72 -1.93 6.23
N THR A 64 -14.52 -1.75 4.92
CA THR A 64 -15.52 -2.13 3.91
C THR A 64 -15.73 -3.64 3.85
N SER A 65 -14.66 -4.44 3.88
CA SER A 65 -14.78 -5.91 3.94
C SER A 65 -15.44 -6.40 5.25
N LEU A 66 -15.09 -5.82 6.40
CA LEU A 66 -15.73 -6.14 7.68
C LEU A 66 -17.22 -5.74 7.69
N ALA A 67 -17.57 -4.60 7.12
CA ALA A 67 -18.96 -4.18 6.99
C ALA A 67 -19.75 -5.17 6.11
N LEU A 68 -19.21 -5.55 4.94
CA LEU A 68 -19.84 -6.53 4.05
C LEU A 68 -20.01 -7.90 4.73
N THR A 69 -19.00 -8.34 5.47
CA THR A 69 -19.04 -9.60 6.22
C THR A 69 -20.09 -9.55 7.34
N ALA A 70 -20.13 -8.46 8.10
CA ALA A 70 -21.11 -8.27 9.15
C ALA A 70 -22.55 -8.23 8.58
N THR A 71 -22.76 -7.49 7.50
CA THR A 71 -24.04 -7.45 6.78
C THR A 71 -24.45 -8.84 6.32
N THR A 72 -23.55 -9.59 5.71
CA THR A 72 -23.79 -10.98 5.28
C THR A 72 -24.21 -11.88 6.44
N LEU A 73 -23.51 -11.82 7.57
CA LEU A 73 -23.84 -12.62 8.75
C LEU A 73 -25.19 -12.23 9.36
N VAL A 74 -25.48 -10.93 9.47
CA VAL A 74 -26.75 -10.44 10.01
C VAL A 74 -27.91 -10.86 9.11
N LEU A 75 -27.80 -10.68 7.79
CA LEU A 75 -28.85 -11.11 6.86
C LEU A 75 -29.00 -12.63 6.85
N GLY A 76 -27.89 -13.38 6.94
CA GLY A 76 -27.92 -14.84 7.01
C GLY A 76 -28.65 -15.33 8.26
N LEU A 77 -28.30 -14.77 9.44
CA LEU A 77 -28.94 -15.10 10.71
C LEU A 77 -30.43 -14.75 10.69
N LEU A 78 -30.79 -13.54 10.23
CA LEU A 78 -32.19 -13.13 10.09
C LEU A 78 -32.95 -14.04 9.10
N GLY A 79 -32.32 -14.41 7.99
CA GLY A 79 -32.88 -15.32 6.99
C GLY A 79 -33.14 -16.73 7.51
N ILE A 80 -32.35 -17.21 8.48
CA ILE A 80 -32.57 -18.48 9.19
C ILE A 80 -33.63 -18.33 10.28
N LEU A 81 -33.60 -17.24 11.05
CA LEU A 81 -34.49 -17.01 12.20
C LEU A 81 -35.94 -16.73 11.79
N VAL A 82 -36.19 -16.01 10.69
CA VAL A 82 -37.56 -15.67 10.27
C VAL A 82 -38.42 -16.92 10.00
N PRO A 83 -37.98 -17.90 9.18
CA PRO A 83 -38.73 -19.15 8.99
C PRO A 83 -38.90 -19.94 10.30
N LEU A 84 -37.87 -20.02 11.15
CA LEU A 84 -37.93 -20.74 12.43
C LEU A 84 -38.98 -20.15 13.39
N LEU A 85 -39.06 -18.82 13.49
CA LEU A 85 -40.05 -18.13 14.33
C LEU A 85 -41.48 -18.34 13.81
N THR A 86 -41.67 -18.39 12.50
CA THR A 86 -42.98 -18.71 11.92
C THR A 86 -43.38 -20.16 12.22
N THR A 87 -42.46 -21.12 12.16
CA THR A 87 -42.74 -22.51 12.56
C THR A 87 -43.00 -22.67 14.06
N ALA A 88 -42.46 -21.77 14.89
CA ALA A 88 -42.71 -21.70 16.33
C ALA A 88 -44.04 -21.01 16.69
N GLY A 89 -44.83 -20.57 15.70
CA GLY A 89 -46.17 -20.00 15.90
C GLY A 89 -46.22 -18.47 15.94
N VAL A 90 -45.10 -17.77 15.77
CA VAL A 90 -45.05 -16.29 15.73
C VAL A 90 -45.31 -15.81 14.30
N HIS A 91 -46.55 -15.39 14.01
CA HIS A 91 -47.00 -14.98 12.67
C HIS A 91 -46.76 -13.49 12.37
N ALA A 92 -45.64 -12.93 12.84
CA ALA A 92 -45.37 -11.50 12.72
C ALA A 92 -44.82 -11.07 11.35
N ILE A 93 -44.24 -12.00 10.57
CA ILE A 93 -43.54 -11.72 9.30
C ILE A 93 -43.80 -12.86 8.31
N ASP A 94 -44.00 -12.54 7.03
CA ASP A 94 -44.16 -13.54 5.96
C ASP A 94 -42.85 -14.35 5.77
N PRO A 95 -42.90 -15.70 5.84
CA PRO A 95 -41.73 -16.57 5.73
C PRO A 95 -40.92 -16.39 4.43
N SER A 96 -41.54 -15.91 3.35
CA SER A 96 -40.89 -15.69 2.05
C SER A 96 -39.73 -14.68 2.13
N TRP A 97 -39.82 -13.70 3.03
CA TRP A 97 -38.75 -12.73 3.27
C TRP A 97 -37.48 -13.38 3.84
N GLY A 98 -37.59 -14.51 4.53
CA GLY A 98 -36.43 -15.27 5.01
C GLY A 98 -35.54 -15.75 3.85
N TYR A 99 -36.14 -16.22 2.76
CA TYR A 99 -35.40 -16.64 1.56
C TYR A 99 -34.76 -15.47 0.83
N VAL A 100 -35.43 -14.30 0.78
CA VAL A 100 -34.87 -13.06 0.21
C VAL A 100 -33.64 -12.61 1.02
N LEU A 101 -33.72 -12.66 2.35
CA LEU A 101 -32.59 -12.34 3.24
C LEU A 101 -31.42 -13.32 3.05
N LEU A 102 -31.70 -14.62 2.92
CA LEU A 102 -30.67 -15.63 2.60
C LEU A 102 -30.02 -15.40 1.24
N ALA A 103 -30.80 -15.07 0.21
CA ALA A 103 -30.27 -14.76 -1.11
C ALA A 103 -29.40 -13.50 -1.11
N CYS A 104 -29.82 -12.45 -0.38
CA CYS A 104 -29.01 -11.25 -0.19
C CYS A 104 -27.72 -11.52 0.60
N ALA A 105 -27.77 -12.38 1.63
CA ALA A 105 -26.58 -12.80 2.37
C ALA A 105 -25.61 -13.59 1.47
N ALA A 106 -26.10 -14.56 0.71
CA ALA A 106 -25.28 -15.33 -0.23
C ALA A 106 -24.67 -14.44 -1.33
N GLY A 107 -25.44 -13.48 -1.85
CA GLY A 107 -24.95 -12.48 -2.79
C GLY A 107 -23.87 -11.58 -2.21
N GLY A 108 -24.04 -11.13 -0.95
CA GLY A 108 -23.04 -10.34 -0.22
C GLY A 108 -21.74 -11.10 0.05
N ALA A 109 -21.84 -12.37 0.47
CA ALA A 109 -20.70 -13.26 0.66
C ALA A 109 -19.93 -13.50 -0.65
N GLY A 110 -20.68 -13.72 -1.74
CA GLY A 110 -20.12 -13.86 -3.08
C GLY A 110 -19.37 -12.60 -3.51
N PHE A 111 -19.93 -11.42 -3.25
CA PHE A 111 -19.30 -10.15 -3.61
C PHE A 111 -17.97 -9.92 -2.88
N ASP A 112 -17.89 -10.12 -1.55
CA ASP A 112 -16.62 -9.99 -0.81
C ASP A 112 -15.54 -10.98 -1.30
N ARG A 113 -15.96 -12.20 -1.65
CA ARG A 113 -15.09 -13.25 -2.20
C ARG A 113 -14.61 -12.94 -3.63
N PHE A 114 -15.47 -12.41 -4.50
CA PHE A 114 -15.17 -12.11 -5.90
C PHE A 114 -14.33 -10.84 -6.06
N PHE A 115 -14.59 -9.81 -5.25
CA PHE A 115 -13.85 -8.55 -5.35
C PHE A 115 -12.49 -8.60 -4.64
N GLY A 116 -12.18 -9.67 -3.90
CA GLY A 116 -10.86 -9.87 -3.31
C GLY A 116 -10.46 -8.78 -2.32
N VAL A 117 -11.44 -8.06 -1.74
CA VAL A 117 -11.21 -6.95 -0.81
C VAL A 117 -10.44 -7.46 0.41
N SER A 118 -10.75 -8.69 0.85
CA SER A 118 -10.05 -9.40 1.92
C SER A 118 -8.59 -9.75 1.56
N THR A 119 -8.30 -10.09 0.32
CA THR A 119 -6.93 -10.39 -0.13
C THR A 119 -6.10 -9.12 -0.35
N ALA A 120 -6.74 -8.03 -0.79
CA ALA A 120 -6.08 -6.76 -1.03
C ALA A 120 -5.55 -6.12 0.26
N TRP A 121 -6.35 -6.03 1.34
CA TRP A 121 -5.86 -5.41 2.59
C TRP A 121 -4.72 -6.21 3.25
N MET A 122 -4.73 -7.55 3.13
CA MET A 122 -3.64 -8.39 3.65
C MET A 122 -2.35 -8.20 2.85
N ARG A 123 -2.45 -7.96 1.54
CA ARG A 123 -1.31 -7.61 0.69
C ARG A 123 -0.74 -6.25 1.07
N ASP A 124 -1.59 -5.23 1.17
CA ASP A 124 -1.20 -3.87 1.55
C ASP A 124 -0.54 -3.84 2.95
N LEU A 125 -1.08 -4.60 3.90
CA LEU A 125 -0.51 -4.72 5.25
C LEU A 125 0.86 -5.41 5.23
N ARG A 126 1.06 -6.43 4.38
CA ARG A 126 2.36 -7.10 4.24
C ARG A 126 3.41 -6.14 3.69
N SER A 127 3.06 -5.34 2.68
CA SER A 127 3.93 -4.30 2.12
C SER A 127 4.31 -3.25 3.17
N ALA A 128 3.35 -2.80 3.99
CA ALA A 128 3.63 -1.89 5.10
C ALA A 128 4.58 -2.50 6.15
N GLN A 129 4.40 -3.79 6.47
CA GLN A 129 5.28 -4.50 7.42
C GLN A 129 6.69 -4.70 6.86
N SER A 130 6.84 -5.03 5.58
CA SER A 130 8.15 -5.17 4.96
C SER A 130 8.90 -3.84 4.94
N ILE A 131 8.23 -2.73 4.60
CA ILE A 131 8.84 -1.39 4.66
C ILE A 131 9.27 -1.05 6.09
N ASN A 132 8.43 -1.37 7.08
CA ASN A 132 8.77 -1.11 8.48
C ASN A 132 9.99 -1.92 8.97
N ALA A 133 10.09 -3.19 8.59
CA ALA A 133 11.25 -4.02 8.92
C ALA A 133 12.53 -3.46 8.30
N MET A 134 12.48 -3.11 7.00
CA MET A 134 13.61 -2.49 6.31
C MET A 134 14.02 -1.16 6.94
N LEU A 135 13.04 -0.35 7.39
CA LEU A 135 13.30 0.93 8.04
C LEU A 135 14.05 0.75 9.36
N CYS A 136 13.64 -0.22 10.20
CA CYS A 136 14.33 -0.53 11.44
C CYS A 136 15.79 -0.96 11.20
N ASP A 137 16.02 -1.84 10.21
CA ASP A 137 17.37 -2.28 9.86
C ASP A 137 18.24 -1.11 9.36
N PHE A 138 17.68 -0.26 8.49
CA PHE A 138 18.35 0.93 7.97
C PHE A 138 18.71 1.93 9.07
N GLN A 139 17.82 2.20 10.03
CA GLN A 139 18.10 3.08 11.18
C GLN A 139 19.23 2.53 12.05
N LEU A 140 19.23 1.22 12.31
CA LEU A 140 20.30 0.56 13.08
C LEU A 140 21.64 0.61 12.35
N GLU A 141 21.63 0.32 11.05
CA GLU A 141 22.83 0.38 10.23
C GLU A 141 23.37 1.82 10.15
N TRP A 142 22.49 2.81 9.97
CA TRP A 142 22.84 4.23 10.02
C TRP A 142 23.48 4.64 11.34
N ALA A 143 22.91 4.21 12.47
CA ALA A 143 23.48 4.46 13.80
C ALA A 143 24.86 3.80 14.00
N SER A 144 25.16 2.73 13.26
CA SER A 144 26.47 2.07 13.30
C SER A 144 27.53 2.82 12.50
N VAL A 145 27.19 3.28 11.28
CA VAL A 145 28.12 3.98 10.37
C VAL A 145 28.33 5.44 10.77
N SER A 146 27.30 6.08 11.35
CA SER A 146 27.36 7.46 11.85
C SER A 146 28.32 7.68 13.04
N ARG A 147 28.91 6.61 13.59
CA ARG A 147 29.91 6.69 14.66
C ARG A 147 31.27 7.23 14.19
N ALA A 148 31.63 6.98 12.94
CA ALA A 148 32.84 7.56 12.35
C ALA A 148 32.56 9.02 11.91
N ALA A 149 33.58 9.85 11.76
CA ALA A 149 33.37 11.16 11.11
C ALA A 149 33.19 10.95 9.60
N ALA A 150 32.28 11.68 8.94
CA ALA A 150 32.06 11.53 7.50
C ALA A 150 33.33 11.74 6.67
N ASN A 151 34.19 12.66 7.09
CA ASN A 151 35.45 12.95 6.40
C ASN A 151 36.53 11.86 6.59
N SER A 152 36.22 10.79 7.33
CA SER A 152 37.08 9.60 7.40
C SER A 152 37.09 8.88 6.05
N ASN A 153 38.20 8.22 5.73
CA ASN A 153 38.42 7.62 4.42
C ASN A 153 37.29 6.64 4.04
N GLY A 154 36.60 6.90 2.92
CA GLY A 154 35.54 6.05 2.37
C GLY A 154 34.18 6.10 3.07
N GLU A 155 34.02 6.88 4.15
CA GLU A 155 32.79 6.87 4.95
C GLU A 155 31.62 7.60 4.27
N ILE A 156 31.89 8.66 3.50
CA ILE A 156 30.87 9.32 2.65
C ILE A 156 30.30 8.32 1.65
N ASP A 157 31.16 7.60 0.92
CA ASP A 157 30.73 6.64 -0.10
C ASP A 157 29.94 5.48 0.52
N ARG A 158 30.37 5.00 1.70
CA ARG A 158 29.67 3.96 2.44
C ARG A 158 28.25 4.40 2.84
N ARG A 159 28.11 5.58 3.44
CA ARG A 159 26.80 6.11 3.86
C ARG A 159 25.89 6.44 2.67
N MET A 160 26.45 7.00 1.61
CA MET A 160 25.73 7.23 0.36
C MET A 160 25.28 5.91 -0.30
N GLY A 161 26.10 4.86 -0.22
CA GLY A 161 25.75 3.51 -0.63
C GLY A 161 24.55 2.97 0.14
N LEU A 162 24.57 3.10 1.47
CA LEU A 162 23.47 2.69 2.35
C LEU A 162 22.16 3.42 2.02
N LEU A 163 22.21 4.75 1.83
CA LEU A 163 21.04 5.56 1.46
C LEU A 163 20.46 5.12 0.11
N ARG A 164 21.31 4.85 -0.89
CA ARG A 164 20.90 4.42 -2.22
C ARG A 164 20.25 3.03 -2.18
N ASP A 165 20.90 2.09 -1.51
CA ASP A 165 20.45 0.71 -1.42
C ASP A 165 19.10 0.60 -0.70
N PHE A 166 18.92 1.32 0.42
CA PHE A 166 17.63 1.37 1.10
C PHE A 166 16.54 2.00 0.22
N SER A 167 16.84 3.12 -0.45
CA SER A 167 15.89 3.76 -1.37
C SER A 167 15.47 2.82 -2.51
N TYR A 168 16.40 2.03 -3.04
CA TYR A 168 16.12 1.04 -4.07
C TYR A 168 15.20 -0.08 -3.55
N ARG A 169 15.47 -0.62 -2.36
CA ARG A 169 14.64 -1.66 -1.74
C ARG A 169 13.21 -1.19 -1.46
N VAL A 170 13.02 0.06 -1.00
CA VAL A 170 11.68 0.64 -0.83
C VAL A 170 10.97 0.77 -2.18
N ASN A 171 11.67 1.26 -3.21
CA ASN A 171 11.11 1.34 -4.56
C ASN A 171 10.75 -0.02 -5.16
N GLU A 172 11.52 -1.08 -4.87
CA GLU A 172 11.23 -2.43 -5.35
C GLU A 172 9.90 -2.95 -4.80
N VAL A 173 9.58 -2.67 -3.53
CA VAL A 173 8.26 -2.98 -2.95
C VAL A 173 7.13 -2.25 -3.68
N ILE A 174 7.34 -0.98 -4.03
CA ILE A 174 6.36 -0.16 -4.75
C ILE A 174 6.22 -0.61 -6.22
N ALA A 175 7.33 -0.96 -6.87
CA ALA A 175 7.37 -1.39 -8.26
C ALA A 175 6.71 -2.76 -8.45
N HIS A 176 6.90 -3.71 -7.53
CA HIS A 176 6.22 -5.00 -7.59
C HIS A 176 4.69 -4.90 -7.51
N GLU A 177 4.15 -3.90 -6.79
CA GLU A 177 2.71 -3.58 -6.85
C GLU A 177 2.31 -3.13 -8.26
N THR A 178 3.11 -2.26 -8.89
CA THR A 178 2.82 -1.70 -10.23
C THR A 178 2.94 -2.74 -11.35
N ASP A 179 3.92 -3.65 -11.27
CA ASP A 179 4.11 -4.72 -12.25
C ASP A 179 2.99 -5.77 -12.22
N SER A 180 2.35 -5.96 -11.05
CA SER A 180 1.13 -6.77 -10.97
C SER A 180 -0.02 -6.21 -11.83
N TRP A 181 0.06 -4.94 -12.27
CA TRP A 181 -0.89 -4.28 -13.16
C TRP A 181 -0.36 -4.21 -14.61
N ALA A 182 0.96 -4.07 -14.80
CA ALA A 182 1.59 -4.01 -16.12
C ALA A 182 1.64 -5.37 -16.85
N GLY A 183 1.63 -6.49 -16.12
CA GLY A 183 1.52 -7.84 -16.71
C GLY A 183 0.22 -8.06 -17.51
N GLN A 184 -0.78 -7.18 -17.34
CA GLN A 184 -2.05 -7.22 -18.06
C GLN A 184 -2.09 -6.27 -19.29
N SER A 185 -1.07 -5.43 -19.48
CA SER A 185 -1.05 -4.37 -20.50
C SER A 185 0.19 -4.38 -21.40
N GLN A 186 0.68 -5.56 -21.80
CA GLN A 186 1.52 -5.67 -22.99
C GLN A 186 0.82 -6.53 -24.04
N PRO A 187 0.15 -5.94 -25.06
CA PRO A 187 0.01 -6.63 -26.32
C PRO A 187 1.42 -6.93 -26.81
N SER A 188 1.72 -8.21 -27.03
CA SER A 188 3.00 -8.70 -27.52
C SER A 188 3.43 -7.93 -28.78
N VAL A 189 4.27 -6.91 -28.63
CA VAL A 189 4.98 -6.29 -29.76
C VAL A 189 6.17 -7.20 -30.11
N THR A 190 5.86 -8.42 -30.51
CA THR A 190 6.82 -9.37 -31.08
C THR A 190 6.28 -9.87 -32.42
N ALA A 191 5.94 -8.91 -33.30
CA ALA A 191 5.59 -9.22 -34.69
C ALA A 191 5.78 -8.02 -35.64
N ARG A 192 6.91 -7.29 -35.58
CA ARG A 192 7.29 -6.40 -36.70
C ARG A 192 8.78 -6.06 -36.77
N MET A 193 9.67 -7.04 -36.62
CA MET A 193 11.11 -6.83 -36.88
C MET A 193 11.75 -8.04 -37.58
N GLY A 194 11.00 -8.69 -38.47
CA GLY A 194 11.47 -9.84 -39.27
C GLY A 194 11.21 -9.72 -40.76
N LYS A 195 10.99 -8.52 -41.31
CA LYS A 195 10.61 -8.35 -42.73
C LYS A 195 11.38 -7.31 -43.54
N PHE A 196 12.54 -6.86 -43.06
CA PHE A 196 13.41 -5.95 -43.82
C PHE A 196 14.87 -6.39 -43.83
N ASP A 197 15.10 -7.68 -44.08
CA ASP A 197 16.42 -8.11 -44.56
C ASP A 197 16.28 -9.32 -45.49
N ARG A 198 15.76 -9.05 -46.70
CA ARG A 198 15.99 -9.84 -47.92
C ARG A 198 15.59 -8.99 -49.13
N ARG A 199 16.57 -8.31 -49.75
CA ARG A 199 16.82 -8.29 -51.20
C ARG A 199 17.95 -7.33 -51.52
#